data_AF-A0A2E7W2C5-F1
#
_entry.id   AF-A0A2E7W2C5-F1
#
_cell.length_a   1.000
_cell.length_b   1.000
_cell.length_c   1.000
_cell.angle_alpha   90.00
_cell.angle_beta   90.00
_cell.angle_gamma   90.00
#
_symmetry.space_group_name_H-M   'P 1'
#
loop_
_entity.id
_entity.type
_entity.pdbx_description
1 polymer ?
#
loop_
_entity_poly.entity_id
_entity_poly.type
_entity_poly.pdbx_seq_one_letter_code
_entity_poly.pdbx_strand_id
1 'polypeptide(L)'
;MWVYLWLLLDWTGYHAEPPHSEIPAVVEEYFGEESSRALGVFWCESLHRPTAVSSTDDHGLTQISREYWSASMDHIWDRRYEVETSVHMARLIWTWGELKFGDGWLLWTCGRIP
;
A
#
# COMPACT_ATOMS: atom_id res chain seq x y z
N MET A 1 2.06 23.48 -6.71
CA MET A 1 2.63 22.77 -7.88
C MET A 1 2.01 21.38 -8.06
N TRP A 2 1.78 20.61 -6.97
CA TRP A 2 1.19 19.27 -7.07
C TRP A 2 -0.27 19.25 -7.60
N VAL A 3 -1.08 20.24 -7.21
CA VAL A 3 -2.49 20.40 -7.65
C VAL A 3 -2.65 20.48 -9.19
N TYR A 4 -1.67 21.03 -9.91
CA TYR A 4 -1.76 21.17 -11.37
C TYR A 4 -1.54 19.85 -12.12
N LEU A 5 -0.75 18.94 -11.56
CA LEU A 5 -0.56 17.60 -12.10
C LEU A 5 -1.84 16.76 -11.96
N TRP A 6 -2.59 16.94 -10.86
CA TRP A 6 -3.89 16.30 -10.66
C TRP A 6 -4.96 16.75 -11.67
N LEU A 7 -5.05 18.06 -11.94
CA LEU A 7 -5.99 18.60 -12.93
C LEU A 7 -5.75 18.07 -14.35
N LEU A 8 -4.50 17.73 -14.68
CA LEU A 8 -4.16 17.13 -15.99
C LEU A 8 -4.55 15.65 -16.08
N LEU A 9 -4.51 14.91 -14.97
CA LEU A 9 -4.94 13.51 -14.91
C LEU A 9 -6.48 13.37 -14.88
N ASP A 10 -7.17 14.31 -14.25
CA ASP A 10 -8.63 14.35 -14.21
C ASP A 10 -9.24 14.64 -15.61
N TRP A 11 -8.54 15.43 -16.44
CA TRP A 11 -8.96 15.73 -17.82
C TRP A 11 -8.92 14.51 -18.76
N THR A 12 -8.13 13.47 -18.45
CA THR A 12 -8.06 12.24 -19.26
C THR A 12 -9.11 11.19 -18.87
N GLY A 13 -10.06 11.54 -17.99
CA GLY A 13 -11.17 10.66 -17.61
C GLY A 13 -10.77 9.54 -16.65
N TYR A 14 -9.56 9.61 -16.07
CA TYR A 14 -9.22 8.80 -14.91
C TYR A 14 -9.92 9.46 -13.71
N HIS A 15 -11.02 8.86 -13.25
CA HIS A 15 -11.60 9.19 -11.94
C HIS A 15 -10.60 8.81 -10.85
N ALA A 16 -9.57 9.64 -10.67
CA ALA A 16 -8.68 9.54 -9.55
C ALA A 16 -9.47 9.99 -8.31
N GLU A 17 -9.66 9.07 -7.35
CA GLU A 17 -10.12 9.47 -6.03
C GLU A 17 -9.21 10.60 -5.52
N PRO A 18 -9.76 11.60 -4.81
CA PRO A 18 -8.96 12.68 -4.26
C PRO A 18 -7.79 12.09 -3.48
N PRO A 19 -6.59 12.70 -3.54
CA PRO A 19 -5.42 12.16 -2.86
C PRO A 19 -5.74 12.03 -1.37
N HIS A 20 -5.69 10.80 -0.86
CA HIS A 20 -5.81 10.49 0.57
C HIS A 20 -4.60 11.10 1.27
N SER A 21 -4.77 12.37 1.69
CA SER A 21 -3.70 13.23 2.20
C SER A 21 -3.03 12.69 3.46
N GLU A 22 -3.68 11.76 4.15
CA GLU A 22 -3.19 11.05 5.31
C GLU A 22 -2.14 9.98 4.98
N ILE A 23 -2.10 9.45 3.75
CA ILE A 23 -1.21 8.33 3.38
C ILE A 23 0.26 8.62 3.72
N PRO A 24 0.87 9.76 3.32
CA PRO A 24 2.27 10.02 3.64
C PRO A 24 2.56 10.04 5.14
N ALA A 25 1.66 10.61 5.95
CA ALA A 25 1.85 10.71 7.39
C ALA A 25 1.76 9.33 8.07
N VAL A 26 0.76 8.53 7.68
CA VAL A 26 0.60 7.16 8.18
C VAL A 26 1.76 6.27 7.74
N VAL A 27 2.20 6.37 6.48
CA VAL A 27 3.35 5.59 6.01
C VAL A 27 4.62 5.97 6.78
N GLU A 28 4.86 7.26 7.01
CA GLU A 28 5.99 7.75 7.82
C GLU A 28 5.97 7.18 9.25
N GLU A 29 4.80 7.15 9.89
CA GLU A 29 4.63 6.60 11.23
C GLU A 29 5.04 5.13 11.34
N TYR A 30 4.71 4.31 10.34
CA TYR A 30 4.97 2.86 10.38
C TYR A 30 6.32 2.45 9.76
N PHE A 31 6.84 3.21 8.79
CA PHE A 31 8.04 2.82 8.02
C PHE A 31 9.27 3.69 8.29
N GLY A 32 9.14 4.88 8.89
CA GLY A 32 10.28 5.74 9.24
C GLY A 32 11.24 5.98 8.07
N GLU A 33 12.48 5.51 8.19
CA GLU A 33 13.49 5.68 7.13
C GLU A 33 13.11 4.98 5.80
N GLU A 34 12.27 3.94 5.82
CA GLU A 34 11.81 3.21 4.63
C GLU A 34 10.62 3.87 3.92
N SER A 35 10.10 4.98 4.44
CA SER A 35 8.84 5.57 3.98
C SER A 35 8.86 5.99 2.52
N SER A 36 10.00 6.48 2.01
CA SER A 36 10.13 6.81 0.58
C SER A 36 9.97 5.58 -0.31
N ARG A 37 10.55 4.43 0.09
CA ARG A 37 10.41 3.16 -0.65
C ARG A 37 8.98 2.63 -0.52
N ALA A 38 8.41 2.67 0.69
CA ALA A 38 7.04 2.25 0.96
C ALA A 38 6.03 3.03 0.11
N LEU A 39 6.13 4.35 0.06
CA LEU A 39 5.27 5.20 -0.78
C LEU A 39 5.38 4.84 -2.25
N GLY A 40 6.59 4.58 -2.74
CA GLY A 40 6.82 4.12 -4.12
C GLY A 40 6.18 2.77 -4.42
N VAL A 41 6.35 1.79 -3.52
CA VAL A 41 5.73 0.46 -3.64
C VAL A 41 4.21 0.58 -3.63
N PHE A 42 3.62 1.26 -2.65
CA PHE A 42 2.16 1.38 -2.55
C PHE A 42 1.55 2.16 -3.71
N TRP A 43 2.27 3.13 -4.28
CA TRP A 43 1.84 3.82 -5.50
C TRP A 43 1.80 2.85 -6.68
N CYS A 44 2.84 2.05 -6.86
CA CYS A 44 2.91 1.05 -7.93
C CYS A 44 1.84 -0.04 -7.78
N GLU A 45 1.57 -0.47 -6.55
CA GLU A 45 0.61 -1.56 -6.25
C GLU A 45 -0.85 -1.12 -6.43
N SER A 46 -1.24 0.08 -5.98
CA SER A 46 -2.66 0.48 -5.93
C SER A 46 -2.98 1.87 -6.46
N LEU A 47 -1.98 2.61 -6.96
CA LEU A 47 -2.08 4.06 -7.21
C LEU A 47 -2.54 4.83 -5.95
N HIS A 48 -2.11 4.35 -4.78
CA HIS A 48 -2.53 4.86 -3.46
C HIS A 48 -4.04 4.79 -3.21
N ARG A 49 -4.76 3.85 -3.82
CA ARG A 49 -6.21 3.68 -3.63
C ARG A 49 -6.51 2.70 -2.49
N PRO A 50 -7.10 3.14 -1.36
CA PRO A 50 -7.39 2.27 -0.22
C PRO A 50 -8.42 1.18 -0.49
N THR A 51 -9.24 1.34 -1.52
CA THR A 51 -10.27 0.36 -1.93
C THR A 51 -9.86 -0.49 -3.13
N ALA A 52 -8.58 -0.45 -3.54
CA ALA A 52 -8.09 -1.26 -4.65
C ALA A 52 -8.27 -2.76 -4.39
N VAL A 53 -8.68 -3.49 -5.43
CA VAL A 53 -8.76 -4.95 -5.43
C VAL A 53 -8.21 -5.45 -6.75
N SER A 54 -7.22 -6.32 -6.71
CA SER A 54 -6.63 -6.94 -7.91
C SER A 54 -7.46 -8.14 -8.38
N SER A 55 -7.19 -8.62 -9.58
CA SER A 55 -7.75 -9.90 -10.07
C SER A 55 -7.16 -11.13 -9.35
N THR A 56 -6.10 -10.95 -8.56
CA THR A 56 -5.43 -11.99 -7.77
C THR A 56 -5.85 -11.97 -6.29
N ASP A 57 -6.92 -11.26 -5.95
CA ASP A 57 -7.47 -11.14 -4.58
C ASP A 57 -6.51 -10.47 -3.58
N ASP A 58 -5.78 -9.46 -4.08
CA ASP A 58 -4.98 -8.54 -3.28
C ASP A 58 -5.79 -7.29 -2.97
N HIS A 59 -5.73 -6.84 -1.72
CA HIS A 59 -6.65 -5.82 -1.22
C HIS A 59 -5.94 -4.58 -0.67
N GLY A 60 -6.61 -3.45 -0.88
CA GLY A 60 -6.35 -2.20 -0.22
C GLY A 60 -5.15 -1.44 -0.76
N LEU A 61 -4.77 -0.40 -0.02
CA LEU A 61 -3.68 0.53 -0.35
C LEU A 61 -2.37 -0.21 -0.65
N THR A 62 -2.10 -1.29 0.07
CA THR A 62 -0.80 -1.99 0.02
C THR A 62 -0.88 -3.35 -0.69
N GLN A 63 -2.01 -3.64 -1.36
CA GLN A 63 -2.29 -4.89 -2.10
C GLN A 63 -1.93 -6.15 -1.31
N ILE A 64 -2.59 -6.35 -0.16
CA ILE A 64 -2.35 -7.53 0.69
C ILE A 64 -3.17 -8.71 0.17
N SER A 65 -2.48 -9.80 -0.16
CA SER A 65 -3.13 -11.03 -0.60
C SER A 65 -3.99 -11.65 0.50
N ARG A 66 -5.27 -11.89 0.17
CA ARG A 66 -6.20 -12.59 1.06
C ARG A 66 -5.75 -14.02 1.37
N GLU A 67 -5.33 -14.74 0.33
CA GLU A 67 -4.97 -16.16 0.43
C GLU A 67 -3.88 -16.40 1.47
N TYR A 68 -2.86 -15.54 1.51
CA TYR A 68 -1.71 -15.72 2.38
C TYR A 68 -1.89 -15.12 3.78
N TRP A 69 -2.55 -13.97 3.90
CA TRP A 69 -2.46 -13.16 5.12
C TRP A 69 -3.77 -13.06 5.91
N SER A 70 -4.93 -13.28 5.29
CA SER A 70 -6.21 -13.01 5.94
C SER A 70 -6.43 -13.82 7.22
N ALA A 71 -6.12 -15.12 7.20
CA ALA A 71 -6.26 -15.96 8.38
C ALA A 71 -5.37 -15.51 9.57
N SER A 72 -4.16 -15.02 9.29
CA SER A 72 -3.24 -14.53 10.33
C SER A 72 -3.63 -13.15 10.87
N MET A 73 -4.42 -12.40 10.11
CA MET A 73 -4.83 -11.03 10.40
C MET A 73 -6.34 -10.88 10.54
N ASP A 74 -7.05 -11.98 10.85
CA ASP A 74 -8.53 -12.03 10.85
C ASP A 74 -9.16 -10.91 11.70
N HIS A 75 -8.58 -10.66 12.87
CA HIS A 75 -8.99 -9.60 13.81
C HIS A 75 -8.90 -8.16 13.27
N ILE A 76 -8.19 -7.91 12.16
CA ILE A 76 -8.09 -6.60 11.50
C ILE A 76 -8.45 -6.64 10.01
N TRP A 77 -8.72 -7.81 9.44
CA TRP A 77 -8.93 -7.99 8.00
C TRP A 77 -10.12 -7.21 7.45
N ASP A 78 -11.19 -7.09 8.22
CA ASP A 78 -12.38 -6.33 7.80
C ASP A 78 -12.11 -4.83 7.61
N ARG A 79 -11.03 -4.33 8.24
CA ARG A 79 -10.59 -2.93 8.16
C ARG A 79 -9.46 -2.71 7.14
N ARG A 80 -9.11 -3.71 6.32
CA ARG A 80 -8.02 -3.62 5.32
C ARG A 80 -8.13 -2.48 4.30
N TYR A 81 -9.29 -1.85 4.16
CA TYR A 81 -9.50 -0.71 3.27
C TYR A 81 -9.36 0.66 3.97
N GLU A 82 -9.17 0.67 5.29
CA GLU A 82 -8.76 1.87 6.03
C GLU A 82 -7.26 2.08 5.82
N VAL A 83 -6.84 3.33 5.57
CA VAL A 83 -5.43 3.67 5.30
C VAL A 83 -4.50 3.16 6.40
N GLU A 84 -4.81 3.50 7.66
CA GLU A 84 -4.00 3.11 8.81
C GLU A 84 -3.90 1.60 8.98
N THR A 85 -5.04 0.90 8.92
CA THR A 85 -5.05 -0.56 9.05
C THR A 85 -4.30 -1.24 7.90
N SER A 86 -4.46 -0.77 6.65
CA SER A 86 -3.75 -1.32 5.49
C SER A 86 -2.23 -1.15 5.63
N VAL A 87 -1.77 0.04 6.02
CA VAL A 87 -0.34 0.32 6.24
C VAL A 87 0.21 -0.50 7.42
N HIS A 88 -0.54 -0.62 8.52
CA HIS A 88 -0.17 -1.45 9.66
C HIS A 88 0.01 -2.92 9.26
N MET A 89 -0.95 -3.48 8.51
CA MET A 89 -0.86 -4.86 8.01
C MET A 89 0.37 -5.02 7.09
N ALA A 90 0.65 -4.06 6.22
CA ALA A 90 1.85 -4.07 5.38
C ALA A 90 3.13 -4.04 6.22
N ARG A 91 3.17 -3.26 7.30
CA ARG A 91 4.31 -3.23 8.23
C ARG A 91 4.56 -4.58 8.88
N LEU A 92 3.51 -5.31 9.26
CA LEU A 92 3.62 -6.66 9.81
C LEU A 92 4.23 -7.64 8.79
N ILE A 93 3.75 -7.60 7.54
CA ILE A 93 4.25 -8.45 6.45
C ILE A 93 5.70 -8.10 6.12
N TRP A 94 6.02 -6.80 6.02
CA TRP A 94 7.36 -6.32 5.75
C TRP A 94 8.34 -6.78 6.84
N THR A 95 7.97 -6.62 8.11
CA THR A 95 8.80 -7.05 9.25
C THR A 95 9.05 -8.56 9.21
N TRP A 96 8.02 -9.35 8.88
CA TRP A 96 8.18 -10.79 8.71
C TRP A 96 9.11 -11.11 7.53
N GLY A 97 8.96 -10.43 6.40
CA GLY A 97 9.80 -10.62 5.22
C GLY A 97 11.26 -10.25 5.47
N GLU A 98 11.52 -9.16 6.19
CA GLU A 98 12.86 -8.74 6.61
C GLU A 98 13.51 -9.83 7.48
N LEU A 99 12.79 -10.35 8.47
CA LEU A 99 13.29 -11.43 9.33
C LEU A 99 13.54 -12.74 8.57
N LYS A 100 12.81 -13.01 7.48
CA LYS A 100 12.92 -14.26 6.71
C LYS A 100 13.91 -14.20 5.57
N PHE A 101 14.03 -13.05 4.91
CA PHE A 101 14.74 -12.91 3.64
C PHE A 101 15.78 -11.79 3.64
N GLY A 102 15.85 -10.98 4.69
CA GLY A 102 16.74 -9.81 4.77
C GLY A 102 16.23 -8.57 4.04
N ASP A 103 15.14 -8.68 3.27
CA ASP A 103 14.42 -7.55 2.67
C ASP A 103 12.91 -7.84 2.67
N GLY A 104 12.16 -7.04 3.43
CA GLY A 104 10.71 -7.16 3.53
C GLY A 104 9.97 -6.89 2.22
N TRP A 105 10.55 -6.09 1.33
CA TRP A 105 9.92 -5.69 0.07
C TRP A 105 9.94 -6.78 -1.01
N LEU A 106 10.68 -7.87 -0.81
CA LEU A 106 10.68 -9.03 -1.73
C LEU A 106 9.32 -9.71 -1.86
N LEU A 107 8.43 -9.48 -0.88
CA LEU A 107 7.07 -10.00 -0.88
C LEU A 107 6.12 -9.21 -1.78
N TRP A 108 6.50 -8.00 -2.18
CA TRP A 108 5.72 -7.16 -3.10
C TRP A 108 6.27 -7.26 -4.51
N THR A 109 5.37 -7.27 -5.50
CA THR A 109 5.77 -7.30 -6.92
C THR A 109 6.53 -6.02 -7.27
N CYS A 110 6.02 -4.87 -6.82
CA CYS A 110 6.65 -3.57 -7.02
C CYS A 110 7.84 -3.28 -6.09
N GLY A 111 8.05 -4.10 -5.06
CA GLY A 111 9.15 -3.94 -4.09
C GLY A 111 10.46 -4.62 -4.50
N ARG A 112 10.39 -5.50 -5.49
CA ARG A 112 11.55 -6.20 -6.08
C ARG A 112 12.27 -5.24 -7.02
N ILE A 113 13.41 -4.70 -6.56
CA ILE A 113 14.36 -4.05 -7.46
C ILE A 113 14.93 -5.17 -8.37
N PRO A 114 15.02 -4.97 -9.70
CA PRO A 114 15.73 -5.91 -10.58
C PRO A 114 17.22 -6.05 -10.23
#